data_AF-A0A674P2V6-F1
#
_entry.id   AF-A0A674P2V6-F1
#
_cell.length_a   1.000
_cell.length_b   1.000
_cell.length_c   1.000
_cell.angle_alpha   90.00
_cell.angle_beta   90.00
_cell.angle_gamma   90.00
#
_symmetry.space_group_name_H-M   'P 1'
#
loop_
_entity.id
_entity.type
_entity.pdbx_description
1 polymer ?
#
loop_
_entity_poly.entity_id
_entity_poly.type
_entity_poly.pdbx_seq_one_letter_code
_entity_poly.pdbx_strand_id
1 'polypeptide(L)'
;VDIKNLNHATLQVSPNRSQFFQYDELFLSCDWPGNSSRWTVMKNTSQHTNQPCSNHNRGDEPSYYFAALYESDSGVYWCQSAAGERSHAINITVTGGPVILESPALPVAEGSDVTLRCRAKTPSASTQADFFKDGALVKRSHDGNMTIRSISRAEGGVYKCNTSGAGHSAESQLTVLARGEDSARYPGTHGIVSFISESDSSSCFMQMKRK
;
A
#
# COMPACT_ATOMS: atom_id res chain seq x y z
N VAL A 1 5.66 25.29 15.90
CA VAL A 1 5.34 25.28 14.45
C VAL A 1 6.33 24.30 13.84
N ASP A 2 5.98 23.01 13.79
CA ASP A 2 6.89 22.02 13.22
C ASP A 2 6.84 22.12 11.70
N ILE A 3 8.02 22.42 11.16
CA ILE A 3 8.28 22.70 9.76
C ILE A 3 8.20 21.37 9.01
N LYS A 4 7.04 21.14 8.40
CA LYS A 4 6.74 20.00 7.53
C LYS A 4 7.88 19.76 6.53
N ASN A 5 8.34 18.52 6.42
CA ASN A 5 9.16 18.09 5.29
C ASN A 5 8.23 17.86 4.07
N LEU A 6 7.86 18.96 3.39
CA LEU A 6 6.81 19.05 2.35
C LEU A 6 7.21 18.55 0.95
N ASN A 7 8.22 17.69 0.79
CA ASN A 7 8.72 17.35 -0.55
C ASN A 7 8.36 15.94 -1.03
N HIS A 8 7.67 15.13 -0.23
CA HIS A 8 7.35 13.75 -0.60
C HIS A 8 5.87 13.58 -0.98
N ALA A 9 5.58 12.89 -2.08
CA ALA A 9 4.20 12.58 -2.45
C ALA A 9 3.63 11.44 -1.62
N THR A 10 2.32 11.52 -1.42
CA THR A 10 1.51 10.48 -0.81
C THR A 10 0.56 9.91 -1.86
N LEU A 11 0.54 8.59 -2.00
CA LEU A 11 -0.46 7.92 -2.83
C LEU A 11 -1.82 7.95 -2.11
N GLN A 12 -2.83 8.42 -2.80
CA GLN A 12 -4.23 8.40 -2.39
C GLN A 12 -4.96 7.26 -3.11
N VAL A 13 -5.88 6.61 -2.39
CA VAL A 13 -6.63 5.45 -2.85
C VAL A 13 -8.10 5.68 -2.57
N SER A 14 -8.93 5.69 -3.60
CA SER A 14 -10.37 5.88 -3.46
C SER A 14 -11.15 4.80 -4.24
N PRO A 15 -12.00 4.01 -3.56
CA PRO A 15 -12.17 3.94 -2.10
C PRO A 15 -10.92 3.36 -1.40
N ASN A 16 -10.65 3.76 -0.15
CA ASN A 16 -9.48 3.30 0.62
C ASN A 16 -9.64 1.83 1.06
N ARG A 17 -9.46 0.91 0.13
CA ARG A 17 -9.53 -0.55 0.32
C ARG A 17 -8.40 -1.22 -0.47
N SER A 18 -7.85 -2.31 0.05
CA SER A 18 -6.79 -3.08 -0.62
C SER A 18 -7.30 -4.20 -1.52
N GLN A 19 -8.55 -4.62 -1.37
CA GLN A 19 -9.16 -5.69 -2.16
C GLN A 19 -10.40 -5.21 -2.89
N PHE A 20 -10.56 -5.70 -4.12
CA PHE A 20 -11.65 -5.35 -5.03
C PHE A 20 -12.17 -6.59 -5.74
N PHE A 21 -13.45 -6.58 -6.10
CA PHE A 21 -13.95 -7.54 -7.07
C PHE A 21 -13.57 -7.10 -8.48
N GLN A 22 -13.48 -8.07 -9.39
CA GLN A 22 -13.45 -7.77 -10.81
C GLN A 22 -14.63 -6.87 -11.18
N TYR A 23 -14.37 -5.87 -12.03
CA TYR A 23 -15.29 -4.81 -12.46
C TYR A 23 -15.64 -3.75 -11.40
N ASP A 24 -15.04 -3.80 -10.20
CA ASP A 24 -15.06 -2.62 -9.32
C ASP A 24 -14.26 -1.47 -9.96
N GLU A 25 -14.55 -0.25 -9.51
CA GLU A 25 -13.84 0.97 -9.90
C GLU A 25 -12.77 1.32 -8.85
N LEU A 26 -11.68 1.92 -9.30
CA LEU A 26 -10.59 2.39 -8.44
C LEU A 26 -10.00 3.69 -8.98
N PHE A 27 -9.82 4.65 -8.09
CA PHE A 27 -9.10 5.89 -8.36
C PHE A 27 -7.83 5.96 -7.53
N LEU A 28 -6.69 6.17 -8.20
CA LEU A 28 -5.39 6.39 -7.58
C LEU A 28 -4.91 7.79 -7.91
N SER A 29 -4.30 8.49 -6.96
CA SER A 29 -3.66 9.78 -7.23
C SER A 29 -2.46 10.06 -6.35
N CYS A 30 -1.52 10.84 -6.88
CA CYS A 30 -0.36 11.34 -6.16
C CYS A 30 -0.67 12.73 -5.63
N ASP A 31 -0.75 12.84 -4.31
CA ASP A 31 -0.89 14.12 -3.62
C ASP A 31 0.50 14.59 -3.16
N TRP A 32 0.90 15.81 -3.55
CA TRP A 32 2.18 16.37 -3.13
C TRP A 32 2.10 17.88 -2.91
N PRO A 33 2.85 18.46 -1.96
CA PRO A 33 2.70 19.86 -1.57
C PRO A 33 3.53 20.86 -2.40
N GLY A 34 4.30 20.38 -3.36
CA GLY A 34 5.34 21.16 -4.05
C GLY A 34 4.93 21.65 -5.43
N ASN A 35 5.68 22.61 -5.98
CA ASN A 35 5.38 23.18 -7.31
C ASN A 35 6.27 22.64 -8.44
N SER A 36 7.25 21.76 -8.16
CA SER A 36 8.35 21.46 -9.11
C SER A 36 8.48 20.03 -9.61
N SER A 37 7.98 19.02 -8.89
CA SER A 37 8.14 17.61 -9.30
C SER A 37 6.83 17.07 -9.85
N ARG A 38 6.82 16.62 -11.10
CA ARG A 38 5.72 15.80 -11.62
C ARG A 38 5.82 14.41 -11.01
N TRP A 39 4.72 13.96 -10.40
CA TRP A 39 4.57 12.62 -9.86
C TRP A 39 3.67 11.82 -10.78
N THR A 40 4.00 10.55 -10.98
CA THR A 40 3.24 9.63 -11.82
C THR A 40 2.85 8.42 -11.00
N VAL A 41 1.61 7.97 -11.16
CA VAL A 41 1.16 6.71 -10.58
C VAL A 41 1.80 5.58 -11.37
N MET A 42 2.55 4.73 -10.69
CA MET A 42 3.26 3.59 -11.24
C MET A 42 2.64 2.29 -10.74
N LYS A 43 2.77 1.24 -11.54
CA LYS A 43 2.29 -0.11 -11.26
C LYS A 43 3.34 -1.18 -11.49
N ASN A 44 3.26 -2.23 -10.69
CA ASN A 44 3.94 -3.49 -10.88
C ASN A 44 2.93 -4.63 -10.72
N THR A 45 2.46 -5.16 -11.84
CA THR A 45 1.47 -6.23 -11.92
C THR A 45 2.06 -7.43 -12.68
N SER A 46 1.30 -8.51 -12.79
CA SER A 46 1.71 -9.69 -13.57
C SER A 46 2.01 -9.41 -15.05
N GLN A 47 1.37 -8.37 -15.62
CA GLN A 47 1.53 -8.02 -17.03
C GLN A 47 2.43 -6.80 -17.26
N HIS A 48 2.67 -6.00 -16.22
CA HIS A 48 3.38 -4.73 -16.35
C HIS A 48 4.38 -4.54 -15.21
N THR A 49 5.67 -4.49 -15.54
CA THR A 49 6.72 -4.25 -14.55
C THR A 49 7.21 -2.81 -14.60
N ASN A 50 7.08 -2.09 -13.48
CA ASN A 50 7.54 -0.70 -13.31
C ASN A 50 7.02 0.24 -14.43
N GLN A 51 5.74 0.14 -14.75
CA GLN A 51 5.11 0.96 -15.79
C GLN A 51 4.23 2.05 -15.17
N PRO A 52 4.05 3.20 -15.82
CA PRO A 52 3.02 4.16 -15.41
C PRO A 52 1.62 3.58 -15.63
N CYS A 53 0.67 3.98 -14.79
CA CYS A 53 -0.75 3.82 -15.07
C CYS A 53 -1.14 4.87 -16.13
N SER A 54 -1.17 4.49 -17.41
CA SER A 54 -1.51 5.42 -18.50
C SER A 54 -2.50 4.79 -19.48
N ASN A 55 -3.43 5.60 -19.97
CA ASN A 55 -4.43 5.17 -20.95
C ASN A 55 -4.04 5.55 -22.39
N HIS A 56 -3.10 6.47 -22.62
CA HIS A 56 -2.62 6.88 -23.95
C HIS A 56 -1.38 7.78 -23.80
N ASN A 57 -0.67 8.02 -24.92
CA ASN A 57 0.59 8.80 -25.10
C ASN A 57 0.62 10.27 -24.61
N ARG A 58 -0.16 10.65 -23.59
CA ARG A 58 -0.01 11.93 -22.87
C ARG A 58 0.67 11.64 -21.54
N GLY A 59 1.83 12.26 -21.37
CA GLY A 59 2.76 12.01 -20.27
C GLY A 59 2.21 12.34 -18.88
N ASP A 60 2.96 11.84 -17.90
CA ASP A 60 3.03 12.27 -16.50
C ASP A 60 1.69 12.62 -15.83
N GLU A 61 0.70 11.72 -15.88
CA GLU A 61 -0.56 11.96 -15.17
C GLU A 61 -0.44 11.58 -13.68
N PRO A 62 -0.73 12.51 -12.75
CA PRO A 62 -0.61 12.26 -11.31
C PRO A 62 -1.75 11.41 -10.77
N SER A 63 -2.74 11.07 -11.59
CA SER A 63 -3.90 10.28 -11.21
C SER A 63 -4.29 9.29 -12.28
N TYR A 64 -4.95 8.21 -11.87
CA TYR A 64 -5.43 7.19 -12.78
C TYR A 64 -6.77 6.62 -12.29
N TYR A 65 -7.71 6.46 -13.21
CA TYR A 65 -9.03 5.91 -12.97
C TYR A 65 -9.22 4.58 -13.70
N PHE A 66 -9.36 3.51 -12.92
CA PHE A 66 -9.81 2.22 -13.41
C PHE A 66 -11.34 2.22 -13.43
N ALA A 67 -11.91 2.34 -14.64
CA ALA A 67 -13.37 2.21 -14.83
C ALA A 67 -13.87 0.78 -14.62
N ALA A 68 -12.99 -0.21 -14.76
CA ALA A 68 -13.27 -1.61 -14.44
C ALA A 68 -11.94 -2.32 -14.14
N LEU A 69 -11.81 -2.89 -12.94
CA LEU A 69 -10.65 -3.68 -12.56
C LEU A 69 -10.72 -5.11 -13.13
N TYR A 70 -9.58 -5.61 -13.58
CA TYR A 70 -9.36 -7.01 -13.96
C TYR A 70 -8.38 -7.69 -12.99
N GLU A 71 -8.39 -9.01 -12.91
CA GLU A 71 -7.46 -9.74 -12.02
C GLU A 71 -5.98 -9.43 -12.34
N SER A 72 -5.67 -9.11 -13.61
CA SER A 72 -4.35 -8.66 -14.07
C SER A 72 -3.91 -7.30 -13.53
N ASP A 73 -4.83 -6.50 -12.99
CA ASP A 73 -4.53 -5.24 -12.31
C ASP A 73 -4.11 -5.47 -10.85
N SER A 74 -4.14 -6.71 -10.35
CA SER A 74 -3.56 -7.03 -9.05
C SER A 74 -2.05 -6.77 -9.05
N GLY A 75 -1.56 -6.08 -8.03
CA GLY A 75 -0.15 -5.75 -7.91
C GLY A 75 0.14 -4.57 -7.01
N VAL A 76 1.36 -4.07 -7.12
CA VAL A 76 1.91 -3.01 -6.28
C VAL A 76 1.82 -1.67 -7.00
N TYR A 77 1.34 -0.64 -6.30
CA TYR A 77 1.16 0.72 -6.82
C TYR A 77 1.87 1.75 -5.95
N TRP A 78 2.47 2.76 -6.56
CA TRP A 78 3.19 3.85 -5.87
C TRP A 78 3.22 5.11 -6.74
N CYS A 79 3.53 6.25 -6.13
CA CYS A 79 3.86 7.48 -6.85
C CYS A 79 5.36 7.57 -7.08
N GLN A 80 5.78 7.95 -8.28
CA GLN A 80 7.18 8.18 -8.60
C GLN A 80 7.41 9.58 -9.17
N SER A 81 8.43 10.28 -8.68
CA SER A 81 8.85 11.57 -9.22
C SER A 81 9.78 11.39 -10.42
N ALA A 82 9.91 12.43 -11.26
CA ALA A 82 10.88 12.44 -12.36
C ALA A 82 12.34 12.25 -11.91
N ALA A 83 12.65 12.58 -10.65
CA ALA A 83 13.96 12.35 -10.04
C ALA A 83 14.16 10.91 -9.53
N GLY A 84 13.14 10.06 -9.63
CA GLY A 84 13.16 8.66 -9.21
C GLY A 84 12.73 8.42 -7.76
N GLU A 85 12.31 9.45 -7.02
CA GLU A 85 11.78 9.31 -5.66
C GLU A 85 10.46 8.55 -5.67
N ARG A 86 10.17 7.78 -4.61
CA ARG A 86 8.99 6.90 -4.53
C ARG A 86 8.22 7.12 -3.25
N SER A 87 6.91 7.29 -3.36
CA SER A 87 6.02 7.26 -2.19
C SER A 87 5.99 5.87 -1.55
N HIS A 88 5.28 5.76 -0.43
CA HIS A 88 4.83 4.47 0.06
C HIS A 88 4.08 3.71 -1.03
N ALA A 89 4.33 2.40 -1.10
CA ALA A 89 3.72 1.50 -2.07
C ALA A 89 2.62 0.68 -1.40
N ILE A 90 1.51 0.50 -2.10
CA ILE A 90 0.37 -0.30 -1.64
C ILE A 90 0.24 -1.56 -2.49
N ASN A 91 -0.36 -2.61 -1.94
CA ASN A 91 -0.74 -3.79 -2.70
C ASN A 91 -2.25 -3.79 -2.92
N ILE A 92 -2.68 -3.91 -4.18
CA ILE A 92 -4.07 -4.05 -4.58
C ILE A 92 -4.30 -5.47 -5.07
N THR A 93 -5.32 -6.12 -4.53
CA THR A 93 -5.75 -7.45 -4.95
C THR A 93 -7.12 -7.36 -5.63
N VAL A 94 -7.19 -7.77 -6.89
CA VAL A 94 -8.44 -7.87 -7.65
C VAL A 94 -8.77 -9.34 -7.83
N THR A 95 -9.99 -9.74 -7.47
CA THR A 95 -10.41 -11.14 -7.55
C THR A 95 -11.74 -11.32 -8.26
N GLY A 96 -11.83 -12.35 -9.11
CA GLY A 96 -13.07 -12.92 -9.60
C GLY A 96 -13.78 -13.81 -8.58
N GLY A 97 -13.12 -14.10 -7.45
CA GLY A 97 -13.58 -14.96 -6.37
C GLY A 97 -14.81 -14.44 -5.61
N PRO A 98 -15.31 -15.24 -4.65
CA PRO A 98 -16.61 -15.01 -4.04
C PRO A 98 -16.60 -14.02 -2.87
N VAL A 99 -15.45 -13.73 -2.26
CA VAL A 99 -15.35 -12.93 -1.03
C VAL A 99 -14.12 -12.03 -1.09
N ILE A 100 -14.26 -10.79 -0.62
CA ILE A 100 -13.14 -9.87 -0.36
C ILE A 100 -13.17 -9.38 1.08
N LEU A 101 -11.99 -9.01 1.58
CA LEU A 101 -11.83 -8.26 2.81
C LEU A 101 -11.58 -6.79 2.45
N GLU A 102 -12.54 -5.92 2.78
CA GLU A 102 -12.39 -4.49 2.69
C GLU A 102 -11.57 -4.01 3.90
N SER A 103 -10.25 -4.01 3.75
CA SER A 103 -9.29 -3.40 4.69
C SER A 103 -8.65 -2.17 4.06
N PRO A 104 -8.28 -1.13 4.84
CA PRO A 104 -7.56 0.04 4.33
C PRO A 104 -6.33 -0.34 3.50
N ALA A 105 -6.15 0.29 2.34
CA ALA A 105 -4.94 0.12 1.53
C ALA A 105 -3.76 0.91 2.07
N LEU A 106 -4.04 2.06 2.70
CA LEU A 106 -3.04 2.93 3.28
C LEU A 106 -2.81 2.60 4.77
N PRO A 107 -1.59 2.81 5.28
CA PRO A 107 -1.32 2.71 6.71
C PRO A 107 -2.25 3.60 7.54
N VAL A 108 -2.68 3.08 8.68
CA VAL A 108 -3.60 3.77 9.58
C VAL A 108 -2.84 4.36 10.76
N ALA A 109 -3.18 5.56 11.19
CA ALA A 109 -2.58 6.16 12.38
C ALA A 109 -3.08 5.50 13.68
N GLU A 110 -2.18 5.27 14.63
CA GLU A 110 -2.53 4.78 15.96
C GLU A 110 -3.51 5.73 16.68
N GLY A 111 -4.59 5.15 17.23
CA GLY A 111 -5.70 5.86 17.84
C GLY A 111 -6.85 6.17 16.87
N SER A 112 -6.73 5.88 15.57
CA SER A 112 -7.86 5.93 14.64
C SER A 112 -8.82 4.75 14.84
N ASP A 113 -10.06 4.92 14.36
CA ASP A 113 -11.04 3.84 14.30
C ASP A 113 -10.99 3.19 12.92
N VAL A 114 -10.85 1.87 12.89
CA VAL A 114 -10.81 1.07 11.65
C VAL A 114 -12.00 0.13 11.63
N THR A 115 -12.67 0.02 10.49
CA THR A 115 -13.65 -1.04 10.26
C THR A 115 -13.21 -1.91 9.10
N LEU A 116 -12.98 -3.18 9.37
CA LEU A 116 -12.79 -4.22 8.37
C LEU A 116 -14.15 -4.79 8.00
N ARG A 117 -14.44 -4.90 6.70
CA ARG A 117 -15.71 -5.46 6.23
C ARG A 117 -15.47 -6.66 5.34
N CYS A 118 -16.10 -7.77 5.67
CA CYS A 118 -16.12 -8.96 4.83
C CYS A 118 -17.30 -8.84 3.86
N ARG A 119 -17.03 -8.83 2.56
CA ARG A 119 -18.06 -8.68 1.53
C ARG A 119 -18.07 -9.89 0.63
N ALA A 120 -19.18 -10.61 0.60
CA ALA A 120 -19.45 -11.61 -0.42
C ALA A 120 -19.92 -10.94 -1.72
N LYS A 121 -19.56 -11.52 -2.87
CA LYS A 121 -19.94 -11.04 -4.20
C LYS A 121 -21.44 -11.19 -4.45
N THR A 122 -22.02 -12.30 -3.96
CA THR A 122 -23.44 -12.61 -4.10
C THR A 122 -24.24 -12.04 -2.94
N PRO A 123 -25.26 -11.20 -3.19
CA PRO A 123 -26.09 -10.60 -2.13
C PRO A 123 -26.88 -11.61 -1.28
N SER A 124 -27.12 -12.81 -1.81
CA SER A 124 -27.81 -13.90 -1.12
C SER A 124 -26.94 -14.66 -0.12
N ALA A 125 -25.62 -14.41 -0.11
CA ALA A 125 -24.72 -15.01 0.85
C ALA A 125 -24.99 -14.51 2.27
N SER A 126 -24.62 -15.30 3.27
CA SER A 126 -24.70 -14.91 4.68
C SER A 126 -23.94 -13.61 4.92
N THR A 127 -24.51 -12.69 5.68
CA THR A 127 -23.77 -11.52 6.20
C THR A 127 -22.81 -11.91 7.32
N GLN A 128 -22.92 -13.13 7.86
CA GLN A 128 -22.04 -13.57 8.93
C GLN A 128 -20.64 -13.89 8.40
N ALA A 129 -19.64 -13.41 9.12
CA ALA A 129 -18.25 -13.61 8.76
C ALA A 129 -17.36 -13.89 9.97
N ASP A 130 -16.43 -14.81 9.80
CA ASP A 130 -15.34 -15.08 10.73
C ASP A 130 -14.09 -14.31 10.25
N PHE A 131 -13.53 -13.47 11.12
CA PHE A 131 -12.31 -12.70 10.88
C PHE A 131 -11.12 -13.37 11.53
N PHE A 132 -10.04 -13.45 10.77
CA PHE A 132 -8.77 -14.02 11.20
C PHE A 132 -7.67 -12.96 11.10
N LYS A 133 -6.75 -13.01 12.06
CA LYS A 133 -5.52 -12.22 12.09
C LYS A 133 -4.36 -13.17 12.34
N ASP A 134 -3.35 -13.12 11.50
CA ASP A 134 -2.14 -13.93 11.59
C ASP A 134 -2.46 -15.45 11.72
N GLY A 135 -3.52 -15.87 11.03
CA GLY A 135 -4.03 -17.26 11.04
C GLY A 135 -4.97 -17.61 12.20
N ALA A 136 -5.11 -16.77 13.23
CA ALA A 136 -5.97 -17.01 14.37
C ALA A 136 -7.34 -16.33 14.24
N LEU A 137 -8.42 -16.99 14.66
CA LEU A 137 -9.76 -16.39 14.71
C LEU A 137 -9.80 -15.28 15.76
N VAL A 138 -10.11 -14.04 15.34
CA VAL A 138 -10.17 -12.87 16.24
C VAL A 138 -11.58 -12.37 16.48
N LYS A 139 -12.51 -12.57 15.53
CA LYS A 139 -13.91 -12.16 15.68
C LYS A 139 -14.84 -13.00 14.84
N ARG A 140 -15.99 -13.37 15.41
CA ARG A 140 -17.17 -13.83 14.67
C ARG A 140 -18.16 -12.68 14.61
N SER A 141 -18.53 -12.23 13.41
CA SER A 141 -19.47 -11.12 13.22
C SER A 141 -20.74 -11.55 12.52
N HIS A 142 -21.89 -11.03 12.95
CA HIS A 142 -23.18 -11.33 12.34
C HIS A 142 -23.52 -10.45 11.14
N ASP A 143 -22.97 -9.24 11.10
CA ASP A 143 -23.20 -8.21 10.08
C ASP A 143 -22.04 -8.10 9.06
N GLY A 144 -21.01 -8.92 9.23
CA GLY A 144 -19.83 -8.92 8.36
C GLY A 144 -18.84 -7.80 8.65
N ASN A 145 -18.97 -7.08 9.77
CA ASN A 145 -18.10 -5.96 10.14
C ASN A 145 -17.27 -6.22 11.42
N MET A 146 -16.01 -5.82 11.39
CA MET A 146 -15.11 -5.79 12.54
C MET A 146 -14.56 -4.38 12.73
N THR A 147 -15.09 -3.67 13.72
CA THR A 147 -14.57 -2.36 14.12
C THR A 147 -13.57 -2.50 15.25
N ILE A 148 -12.38 -1.94 15.06
CA ILE A 148 -11.33 -1.77 16.06
C ILE A 148 -11.28 -0.28 16.38
N ARG A 149 -11.67 0.08 17.61
CA ARG A 149 -11.66 1.47 18.06
C ARG A 149 -10.31 1.83 18.66
N SER A 150 -9.84 3.04 18.41
CA SER A 150 -8.56 3.53 18.93
C SER A 150 -7.43 2.53 18.70
N ILE A 151 -7.21 2.15 17.44
CA ILE A 151 -6.31 1.07 17.02
C ILE A 151 -4.88 1.28 17.57
N SER A 152 -4.26 0.22 18.09
CA SER A 152 -2.87 0.24 18.56
C SER A 152 -1.94 -0.44 17.56
N ARG A 153 -0.62 -0.25 17.68
CA ARG A 153 0.34 -0.97 16.84
C ARG A 153 0.23 -2.49 16.91
N ALA A 154 -0.21 -3.02 18.05
CA ALA A 154 -0.41 -4.46 18.23
C ALA A 154 -1.52 -5.02 17.34
N GLU A 155 -2.42 -4.17 16.81
CA GLU A 155 -3.50 -4.57 15.90
C GLU A 155 -3.04 -4.71 14.44
N GLY A 156 -1.84 -4.24 14.09
CA GLY A 156 -1.24 -4.53 12.78
C GLY A 156 -1.03 -6.04 12.58
N GLY A 157 -1.17 -6.51 11.34
CA GLY A 157 -1.05 -7.93 11.02
C GLY A 157 -1.69 -8.30 9.67
N VAL A 158 -1.66 -9.60 9.36
CA VAL A 158 -2.27 -10.15 8.15
C VAL A 158 -3.69 -10.60 8.46
N TYR A 159 -4.67 -9.97 7.84
CA TYR A 159 -6.09 -10.26 8.04
C TYR A 159 -6.69 -11.01 6.85
N LYS A 160 -7.66 -11.87 7.15
CA LYS A 160 -8.60 -12.45 6.17
C LYS A 160 -9.95 -12.68 6.81
N CYS A 161 -10.98 -12.83 6.00
CA CYS A 161 -12.29 -13.22 6.47
C CYS A 161 -12.83 -14.45 5.74
N ASN A 162 -13.77 -15.14 6.38
CA ASN A 162 -14.49 -16.27 5.82
C ASN A 162 -16.00 -16.04 6.01
N THR A 163 -16.76 -16.14 4.93
CA THR A 163 -18.22 -16.10 4.97
C THR A 163 -18.75 -17.52 4.80
N SER A 164 -19.60 -17.95 5.73
CA SER A 164 -20.20 -19.29 5.68
C SER A 164 -20.93 -19.52 4.34
N GLY A 165 -20.53 -20.55 3.61
CA GLY A 165 -21.09 -20.91 2.30
C GLY A 165 -20.50 -20.16 1.10
N ALA A 166 -19.77 -19.06 1.30
CA ALA A 166 -19.11 -18.32 0.21
C ALA A 166 -17.59 -18.56 0.15
N GLY A 167 -16.94 -18.77 1.29
CA GLY A 167 -15.51 -19.08 1.38
C GLY A 167 -14.67 -17.92 1.93
N HIS A 168 -13.36 -17.99 1.67
CA HIS A 168 -12.37 -17.09 2.24
C HIS A 168 -12.01 -15.94 1.30
N SER A 169 -11.73 -14.77 1.87
CA SER A 169 -11.05 -13.68 1.18
C SER A 169 -9.57 -14.00 0.95
N ALA A 170 -8.94 -13.26 0.05
CA ALA A 170 -7.48 -13.15 0.07
C ALA A 170 -6.99 -12.53 1.39
N GLU A 171 -5.71 -12.72 1.70
CA GLU A 171 -5.05 -12.08 2.84
C GLU A 171 -4.72 -10.61 2.54
N SER A 172 -4.76 -9.77 3.57
CA SER A 172 -4.47 -8.34 3.47
C SER A 172 -3.67 -7.85 4.67
N GLN A 173 -2.62 -7.07 4.41
CA GLN A 173 -1.79 -6.48 5.46
C GLN A 173 -2.44 -5.21 5.99
N LEU A 174 -2.75 -5.17 7.30
CA LEU A 174 -3.12 -3.95 8.01
C LEU A 174 -1.86 -3.37 8.69
N THR A 175 -1.45 -2.18 8.27
CA THR A 175 -0.29 -1.48 8.83
C THR A 175 -0.77 -0.33 9.72
N VAL A 176 -0.21 -0.23 10.94
CA VAL A 176 -0.54 0.83 11.90
C VAL A 176 0.73 1.65 12.19
N LEU A 177 0.67 2.95 11.91
CA LEU A 177 1.74 3.92 12.17
C LEU A 177 1.68 4.40 13.61
N ALA A 178 2.84 4.55 14.26
CA ALA A 178 2.91 5.12 15.59
C ALA A 178 2.38 6.56 15.60
N ARG A 179 1.87 7.02 16.75
CA ARG A 179 1.57 8.45 16.91
C ARG A 179 2.81 9.30 16.65
N GLY A 180 2.71 10.21 15.68
CA GLY A 180 3.80 11.12 15.30
C GLY A 180 4.79 10.55 14.27
N GLU A 181 4.54 9.38 13.70
CA GLU A 181 5.35 8.80 12.63
C GLU A 181 4.68 9.06 11.26
N ASP A 182 5.31 9.90 10.44
CA ASP A 182 4.86 10.19 9.07
C ASP A 182 5.10 9.00 8.14
N SER A 183 4.14 8.75 7.24
CA SER A 183 4.19 7.74 6.15
C SER A 183 5.44 7.86 5.23
N ALA A 184 6.16 8.98 5.31
CA ALA A 184 7.37 9.27 4.54
C ALA A 184 8.62 8.46 4.96
N ARG A 185 8.58 7.66 6.04
CA ARG A 185 9.75 6.94 6.58
C ARG A 185 9.64 5.41 6.53
N TYR A 186 8.92 4.84 5.57
CA TYR A 186 9.10 3.41 5.24
C TYR A 186 10.04 3.25 4.05
N PRO A 187 11.32 2.88 4.27
CA PRO A 187 12.18 2.46 3.18
C PRO A 187 11.60 1.16 2.60
N GLY A 188 11.25 1.18 1.32
CA GLY A 188 11.11 -0.03 0.55
C GLY A 188 12.36 -0.88 0.75
N THR A 189 12.17 -2.11 1.19
CA THR A 189 13.25 -3.09 1.37
C THR A 189 14.11 -3.20 0.11
N HIS A 190 15.43 -3.10 0.34
CA HIS A 190 16.58 -3.24 -0.56
C HIS A 190 17.14 -1.98 -1.25
N GLY A 191 18.10 -1.38 -0.56
CA GLY A 191 19.19 -0.58 -1.09
C GLY A 191 20.27 -0.45 -0.03
N ILE A 192 21.16 -1.45 0.08
CA ILE A 192 22.35 -1.34 0.96
C ILE A 192 23.22 -0.23 0.38
N VAL A 193 23.18 0.95 0.99
CA VAL A 193 24.24 1.94 0.82
C VAL A 193 25.23 1.67 1.94
N SER A 194 26.33 1.04 1.59
CA SER A 194 27.49 0.86 2.47
C SER A 194 27.99 2.23 2.92
N PHE A 195 27.84 2.50 4.22
CA PHE A 195 28.51 3.61 4.89
C PHE A 195 30.01 3.30 4.92
N ILE A 196 30.80 4.00 4.11
CA ILE A 196 32.23 4.16 4.40
C ILE A 196 32.34 5.42 5.24
N SER A 197 32.44 5.24 6.55
CA SER A 197 32.92 6.27 7.46
C SER A 197 34.38 5.99 7.75
N GLU A 198 35.28 6.90 7.37
CA GLU A 198 36.52 7.13 8.10
C GLU A 198 37.07 8.50 7.72
N SER A 199 37.27 9.33 8.75
CA SER A 199 37.98 10.59 8.68
C SER A 199 39.34 10.41 9.35
N ASP A 200 40.33 10.97 8.67
CA ASP A 200 41.65 11.45 9.08
C ASP A 200 42.78 10.53 9.57
N SER A 201 43.87 10.65 8.79
CA SER A 201 45.27 10.85 9.20
C SER A 201 46.10 9.66 9.69
N SER A 202 47.00 9.18 8.84
CA SER A 202 48.46 9.28 9.07
C SER A 202 49.28 8.59 7.95
N SER A 203 50.29 9.34 7.48
CA SER A 203 51.44 9.00 6.62
C SER A 203 51.87 7.53 6.52
N CYS A 204 52.10 7.04 5.29
CA CYS A 204 53.41 6.45 4.94
C CYS A 204 53.64 6.43 3.42
N PHE A 205 54.76 7.03 3.01
CA PHE A 205 55.38 6.93 1.69
C PHE A 205 55.76 5.48 1.34
N MET A 206 55.56 5.05 0.09
CA MET A 206 56.58 4.33 -0.69
C MET A 206 56.28 4.36 -2.19
N GLN A 207 57.37 4.47 -2.96
CA GLN A 207 57.49 4.66 -4.40
C GLN A 207 57.40 3.36 -5.24
N MET A 208 57.16 3.54 -6.56
CA MET A 208 57.51 2.68 -7.73
C MET A 208 56.75 1.33 -7.85
N LYS A 209 56.35 0.82 -9.02
CA LYS A 209 56.98 0.83 -10.35
C LYS A 209 55.94 0.85 -11.50
N ARG A 210 56.37 1.47 -12.61
CA ARG A 210 55.93 1.20 -13.98
C ARG A 210 56.07 -0.29 -14.33
N LYS A 211 55.15 -0.79 -15.15
CA LYS A 211 55.48 -1.70 -16.24
C LYS A 211 54.77 -1.22 -17.49
#